data_AF-A0A512PP85-F1
#
_entry.id   AF-A0A512PP85-F1
#
_cell.length_a   1.000
_cell.length_b   1.000
_cell.length_c   1.000
_cell.angle_alpha   90.00
_cell.angle_beta   90.00
_cell.angle_gamma   90.00
#
_symmetry.space_group_name_H-M   'P 1'
#
loop_
_entity.id
_entity.type
_entity.pdbx_description
1 polymer ?
#
loop_
_entity_poly.entity_id
_entity_poly.type
_entity_poly.pdbx_seq_one_letter_code
_entity_poly.pdbx_strand_id
1 'polypeptide(L)'
;MFAYFVAKQPFDLSNADQEIREAQQLNEHVALEDPLESCEYQDKANELIRNLQRFSADIVVPFSAQQLCFKMQERLDNPALTPSARMTTWTDATADRLLDLLVKFAKGYQDDLIHNPTIGFENLSPVEQRAILEKLRQGQNVEIK
;
A
#
# COMPACT_ATOMS: atom_id res chain seq x y z
N MET A 1 4.49 0.07 -9.93
CA MET A 1 4.26 -1.29 -10.44
C MET A 1 3.34 -1.32 -11.66
N PHE A 2 2.08 -0.85 -11.58
CA PHE A 2 1.16 -0.88 -12.74
C PHE A 2 1.75 -0.33 -14.05
N ALA A 3 2.27 0.91 -14.02
CA ALA A 3 2.89 1.53 -15.19
C ALA A 3 4.10 0.74 -15.74
N TYR A 4 4.85 0.04 -14.87
CA TYR A 4 5.96 -0.80 -15.28
C TYR A 4 5.47 -2.02 -16.08
N PHE A 5 4.45 -2.73 -15.57
CA PHE A 5 3.89 -3.89 -16.28
C PHE A 5 3.29 -3.50 -17.62
N VAL A 6 2.51 -2.40 -17.69
CA VAL A 6 1.96 -1.89 -18.96
C VAL A 6 3.06 -1.55 -19.97
N ALA A 7 4.18 -0.99 -19.52
CA ALA A 7 5.24 -0.53 -20.41
C ALA A 7 6.26 -1.62 -20.82
N LYS A 8 6.44 -2.66 -19.99
CA LYS A 8 7.55 -3.62 -20.13
C LYS A 8 7.12 -5.07 -20.30
N GLN A 9 5.87 -5.43 -19.99
CA GLN A 9 5.36 -6.77 -20.24
C GLN A 9 4.38 -6.72 -21.42
N PRO A 10 4.80 -7.18 -22.61
CA PRO A 10 3.87 -7.38 -23.71
C PRO A 10 2.84 -8.45 -23.29
N PHE A 11 1.58 -8.22 -23.65
CA PHE A 11 0.50 -9.16 -23.40
C PHE A 11 0.66 -10.37 -24.32
N ASP A 12 1.32 -11.43 -23.84
CA ASP A 12 1.31 -12.75 -24.49
C ASP A 12 0.19 -13.60 -23.88
N LEU A 13 -0.82 -13.91 -24.68
CA LEU A 13 -1.96 -14.70 -24.24
C LEU A 13 -1.74 -16.21 -24.42
N SER A 14 -0.67 -16.62 -25.10
CA SER A 14 -0.45 -18.04 -25.43
C SER A 14 -0.19 -18.91 -24.20
N ASN A 15 0.36 -18.33 -23.14
CA ASN A 15 0.71 -18.98 -21.89
C ASN A 15 0.08 -18.32 -20.65
N ALA A 16 -0.76 -17.29 -20.82
CA ALA A 16 -1.31 -16.49 -19.72
C ALA A 16 -1.98 -17.32 -18.62
N ASP A 17 -2.78 -18.34 -18.97
CA ASP A 17 -3.43 -19.21 -17.98
C ASP A 17 -2.42 -19.96 -17.10
N GLN A 18 -1.29 -20.36 -17.67
CA GLN A 18 -0.23 -21.04 -16.94
C GLN A 18 0.52 -20.06 -16.03
N GLU A 19 0.90 -18.89 -16.55
CA GLU A 19 1.57 -17.85 -15.77
C GLU A 19 0.72 -17.37 -14.59
N ILE A 20 -0.61 -17.24 -14.77
CA ILE A 20 -1.54 -16.88 -13.70
C ILE A 20 -1.57 -17.97 -12.62
N ARG A 21 -1.61 -19.26 -13.00
CA ARG A 21 -1.59 -20.37 -12.04
C ARG A 21 -0.29 -20.39 -11.23
N GLU A 22 0.85 -20.20 -11.88
CA GLU A 22 2.15 -20.13 -11.21
C GLU A 22 2.23 -18.92 -10.27
N ALA A 23 1.72 -17.76 -10.70
CA ALA A 23 1.66 -16.56 -9.87
C ALA A 23 0.74 -16.74 -8.65
N GLN A 24 -0.38 -17.46 -8.80
CA GLN A 24 -1.28 -17.80 -7.69
C GLN A 24 -0.57 -18.68 -6.65
N GLN A 25 0.13 -19.73 -7.10
CA GLN A 25 0.90 -20.61 -6.23
C GLN A 25 1.99 -19.85 -5.47
N LEU A 26 2.74 -18.99 -6.18
CA LEU A 26 3.76 -18.15 -5.56
C LEU A 26 3.15 -17.19 -4.53
N ASN A 27 2.02 -16.57 -4.84
CA ASN A 27 1.34 -15.67 -3.92
C ASN A 27 0.82 -16.39 -2.67
N GLU A 28 0.24 -17.58 -2.83
CA GLU A 28 -0.25 -18.39 -1.72
C GLU A 28 0.90 -18.83 -0.81
N HIS A 29 2.03 -19.24 -1.40
CA HIS A 29 3.24 -19.57 -0.64
C HIS A 29 3.71 -18.38 0.20
N VAL A 30 3.94 -17.21 -0.42
CA VAL A 30 4.40 -16.00 0.27
C VAL A 30 3.40 -15.52 1.32
N ALA A 31 2.09 -15.67 1.07
CA ALA A 31 1.06 -15.28 2.03
C ALA A 31 1.03 -16.15 3.30
N LEU A 32 1.55 -17.38 3.22
CA LEU A 32 1.60 -18.35 4.33
C LEU A 32 2.97 -18.42 5.02
N GLU A 33 3.99 -17.73 4.49
CA GLU A 33 5.30 -17.58 5.14
C GLU A 33 5.16 -16.92 6.53
N ASP A 34 6.10 -17.21 7.43
CA ASP A 34 6.19 -16.47 8.69
C ASP A 34 6.57 -15.01 8.38
N PRO A 35 5.75 -14.03 8.78
CA PRO A 35 5.99 -12.62 8.46
C PRO A 35 7.27 -12.05 9.11
N LEU A 36 7.85 -12.72 10.12
CA LEU A 36 9.10 -12.32 10.75
C LEU A 36 10.34 -12.89 10.06
N GLU A 37 10.17 -13.85 9.16
CA GLU A 37 11.26 -14.48 8.41
C GLU A 37 11.47 -13.83 7.03
N SER A 38 12.65 -14.05 6.45
CA SER A 38 12.95 -13.61 5.09
C SER A 38 12.14 -14.43 4.09
N CYS A 39 11.54 -13.75 3.10
CA CYS A 39 10.78 -14.38 2.03
C CYS A 39 11.66 -15.32 1.19
N GLU A 40 11.15 -16.51 0.84
CA GLU A 40 11.88 -17.47 0.00
C GLU A 40 12.25 -16.88 -1.37
N TYR A 41 11.42 -15.98 -1.88
CA TYR A 41 11.61 -15.32 -3.18
C TYR A 41 12.29 -13.95 -3.09
N GLN A 42 13.04 -13.66 -2.01
CA GLN A 42 13.70 -12.37 -1.78
C GLN A 42 14.56 -11.91 -2.98
N ASP A 43 15.31 -12.82 -3.61
CA ASP A 43 16.14 -12.49 -4.79
C ASP A 43 15.32 -12.03 -6.00
N LYS A 44 14.19 -12.71 -6.25
CA LYS A 44 13.24 -12.35 -7.31
C LYS A 44 12.60 -10.99 -7.03
N ALA A 45 12.27 -10.71 -5.78
CA ALA A 45 11.73 -9.42 -5.35
C ALA A 45 12.78 -8.30 -5.48
N ASN A 46 14.03 -8.55 -5.10
CA ASN A 46 15.16 -7.63 -5.28
C ASN A 46 15.38 -7.26 -6.75
N GLU A 47 15.32 -8.25 -7.64
CA GLU A 47 15.42 -8.00 -9.07
C GLU A 47 14.27 -7.12 -9.59
N LEU A 48 13.04 -7.43 -9.19
CA LEU A 48 11.88 -6.61 -9.56
C LEU A 48 12.02 -5.17 -9.06
N ILE A 49 12.46 -4.95 -7.81
CA ILE A 49 12.66 -3.61 -7.25
C ILE A 49 13.75 -2.85 -8.04
N ARG A 50 14.87 -3.49 -8.39
CA ARG A 50 15.90 -2.87 -9.23
C ARG A 50 15.35 -2.47 -10.60
N ASN A 51 14.50 -3.30 -11.19
CA ASN A 51 13.85 -2.98 -12.47
C ASN A 51 12.86 -1.81 -12.32
N LEU A 52 12.11 -1.74 -11.22
CA LEU A 52 11.23 -0.62 -10.91
C LEU A 52 12.00 0.69 -10.67
N GLN A 53 13.15 0.63 -10.00
CA GLN A 53 14.03 1.79 -9.79
C GLN A 53 14.50 2.36 -11.13
N ARG A 54 15.05 1.50 -12.02
CA ARG A 54 15.48 1.91 -13.37
C ARG A 54 14.33 2.50 -14.16
N PHE A 55 13.19 1.81 -14.21
CA PHE A 55 12.00 2.30 -14.89
C PHE A 55 11.54 3.66 -14.37
N SER A 56 11.56 3.86 -13.05
CA SER A 56 11.15 5.13 -12.43
C SER A 56 12.13 6.29 -12.69
N ALA A 57 13.39 5.99 -13.02
CA ALA A 57 14.36 7.01 -13.41
C ALA A 57 14.13 7.50 -14.85
N ASP A 58 13.56 6.64 -15.70
CA ASP A 58 13.31 6.94 -17.11
C ASP A 58 11.98 7.67 -17.37
N ILE A 59 11.13 7.84 -16.34
CA ILE A 59 9.81 8.48 -16.47
C ILE A 59 9.61 9.58 -15.43
N VAL A 60 8.83 10.61 -15.79
CA VAL A 60 8.40 11.63 -14.82
C VAL A 60 7.25 11.08 -13.99
N VAL A 61 7.53 10.70 -12.73
CA VAL A 61 6.53 10.27 -11.76
C VAL A 61 6.29 11.37 -10.70
N PRO A 62 5.04 11.71 -10.38
CA PRO A 62 4.70 12.83 -9.49
C PRO A 62 4.95 12.54 -7.99
N PHE A 63 5.32 11.31 -7.64
CA PHE A 63 5.67 10.90 -6.29
C PHE A 63 7.11 10.41 -6.24
N SER A 64 7.72 10.38 -5.06
CA SER A 64 9.09 9.87 -4.88
C SER A 64 9.14 8.34 -5.04
N ALA A 65 9.07 7.88 -6.29
CA ALA A 65 9.11 6.46 -6.64
C ALA A 65 10.44 5.81 -6.23
N GLN A 66 11.53 6.57 -6.30
CA GLN A 66 12.83 6.13 -5.80
C GLN A 66 12.80 5.87 -4.28
N GLN A 67 12.20 6.78 -3.49
CA GLN A 67 12.04 6.55 -2.05
C GLN A 67 11.14 5.34 -1.75
N LEU A 68 10.10 5.12 -2.56
CA LEU A 68 9.25 3.95 -2.40
C LEU A 68 10.03 2.65 -2.66
N CYS A 69 10.83 2.60 -3.73
CA CYS A 69 11.67 1.45 -4.02
C CYS A 69 12.72 1.21 -2.91
N PHE A 70 13.31 2.26 -2.36
CA PHE A 70 14.21 2.16 -1.21
C PHE A 70 13.51 1.55 0.01
N LYS A 71 12.30 2.02 0.35
CA LYS A 71 11.49 1.44 1.44
C LYS A 71 11.09 -0.01 1.19
N MET A 72 10.85 -0.39 -0.07
CA MET A 72 10.56 -1.79 -0.42
C MET A 72 11.79 -2.67 -0.20
N GLN A 73 12.97 -2.20 -0.62
CA GLN A 73 14.25 -2.88 -0.40
C GLN A 73 14.54 -3.07 1.09
N GLU A 74 14.40 -2.01 1.89
CA GLU A 74 14.60 -2.03 3.34
C GLU A 74 13.70 -3.08 4.03
N ARG A 75 12.47 -3.24 3.56
CA ARG A 75 11.52 -4.25 4.08
C ARG A 75 11.86 -5.67 3.68
N LEU A 76 12.47 -5.88 2.51
CA LEU A 76 13.00 -7.20 2.13
C LEU A 76 14.21 -7.57 2.99
N ASP A 77 15.09 -6.61 3.25
CA ASP A 77 16.30 -6.82 4.05
C ASP A 77 15.99 -6.99 5.55
N ASN A 78 14.88 -6.39 6.02
CA ASN A 78 14.40 -6.52 7.38
C ASN A 78 12.87 -6.79 7.41
N PRO A 79 12.45 -8.08 7.45
CA PRO A 79 11.04 -8.47 7.46
C PRO A 79 10.21 -7.83 8.57
N ALA A 80 10.81 -7.48 9.72
CA ALA A 80 10.13 -6.80 10.83
C ALA A 80 9.53 -5.43 10.45
N LEU A 81 10.00 -4.82 9.36
CA LEU A 81 9.48 -3.55 8.84
C LEU A 81 8.26 -3.72 7.93
N THR A 82 7.92 -4.96 7.57
CA THR A 82 6.72 -5.25 6.77
C THR A 82 5.45 -4.98 7.59
N PRO A 83 4.34 -4.59 6.94
CA PRO A 83 3.06 -4.44 7.63
C PRO A 83 2.60 -5.72 8.34
N SER A 84 2.77 -6.90 7.72
CA SER A 84 2.38 -8.18 8.30
C SER A 84 3.16 -8.50 9.57
N ALA A 85 4.48 -8.31 9.58
CA ALA A 85 5.30 -8.47 10.79
C ALA A 85 4.92 -7.49 11.89
N ARG A 86 4.63 -6.23 11.54
CA ARG A 86 4.19 -5.25 12.55
C ARG A 86 2.83 -5.63 13.14
N MET A 87 1.97 -6.28 12.37
CA MET A 87 0.66 -6.74 12.84
C MET A 87 0.75 -7.97 13.75
N THR A 88 1.79 -8.81 13.68
CA THR A 88 1.93 -9.94 14.62
C THR A 88 2.04 -9.46 16.07
N THR A 89 2.70 -8.32 16.28
CA THR A 89 2.77 -7.66 17.61
C THR A 89 1.40 -7.26 18.16
N TRP A 90 0.38 -7.14 17.30
CA TRP A 90 -0.99 -6.84 17.70
C TRP A 90 -1.80 -8.10 17.97
N THR A 91 -1.51 -9.20 17.27
CA THR A 91 -2.22 -10.48 17.40
C THR A 91 -1.78 -11.31 18.61
N ASP A 92 -0.58 -11.06 19.15
CA ASP A 92 -0.13 -11.63 20.43
C ASP A 92 -0.90 -11.06 21.65
N ALA A 93 -1.72 -10.03 21.43
CA ALA A 93 -2.58 -9.45 22.44
C ALA A 93 -3.85 -10.29 22.64
N THR A 94 -4.40 -10.31 23.87
CA THR A 94 -5.73 -10.87 24.10
C THR A 94 -6.76 -10.16 23.23
N ALA A 95 -7.86 -10.84 22.89
CA ALA A 95 -8.92 -10.28 22.03
C ALA A 95 -9.39 -8.88 22.49
N ASP A 96 -9.53 -8.68 23.81
CA ASP A 96 -9.90 -7.38 24.39
C ASP A 96 -8.85 -6.29 24.13
N ARG A 97 -7.55 -6.61 24.25
CA ARG A 97 -6.47 -5.66 23.98
C ARG A 97 -6.36 -5.31 22.50
N LEU A 98 -6.60 -6.28 21.62
CA LEU A 98 -6.66 -6.04 20.18
C LEU A 98 -7.84 -5.11 19.85
N LEU A 99 -9.03 -5.37 20.42
CA LEU A 99 -10.20 -4.52 20.24
C LEU A 99 -9.92 -3.09 20.73
N ASP A 100 -9.34 -2.92 21.91
CA ASP A 100 -9.00 -1.60 22.46
C ASP A 100 -8.04 -0.84 21.53
N LEU A 101 -7.04 -1.53 20.97
CA LEU A 101 -6.10 -0.95 20.02
C LEU A 101 -6.81 -0.52 18.72
N LEU A 102 -7.68 -1.37 18.18
CA LEU A 102 -8.46 -1.06 16.97
C LEU A 102 -9.41 0.12 17.19
N VAL A 103 -10.09 0.18 18.35
CA VAL A 103 -10.94 1.32 18.73
C VAL A 103 -10.12 2.59 18.86
N LYS A 104 -8.91 2.52 19.42
CA LYS A 104 -7.99 3.66 19.51
C LYS A 104 -7.60 4.18 18.12
N PHE A 105 -7.26 3.29 17.18
CA PHE A 105 -6.97 3.70 15.80
C PHE A 105 -8.18 4.31 15.11
N ALA A 106 -9.36 3.69 15.23
CA ALA A 106 -10.59 4.20 14.63
C ALA A 106 -10.92 5.62 15.12
N LYS A 107 -10.85 5.85 16.43
CA LYS A 107 -11.02 7.19 17.03
C LYS A 107 -9.97 8.16 16.52
N GLY A 108 -8.70 7.77 16.49
CA GLY A 108 -7.61 8.61 15.98
C GLY A 108 -7.83 9.05 14.53
N TYR A 109 -8.23 8.13 13.64
CA TYR A 109 -8.53 8.47 12.25
C TYR A 109 -9.78 9.36 12.10
N GLN A 110 -10.81 9.11 12.92
CA GLN A 110 -11.99 9.97 12.96
C GLN A 110 -11.65 11.39 13.43
N ASP A 111 -10.86 11.50 14.50
CA ASP A 111 -10.41 12.78 15.04
C ASP A 111 -9.55 13.54 14.03
N ASP A 112 -8.63 12.84 13.35
CA ASP A 112 -7.80 13.40 12.27
C ASP A 112 -8.66 14.00 11.15
N LEU A 113 -9.65 13.25 10.66
CA LEU A 113 -10.57 13.69 9.61
C LEU A 113 -11.39 14.94 10.01
N ILE A 114 -11.73 15.06 11.30
CA ILE A 114 -12.56 16.16 11.80
C ILE A 114 -11.74 17.43 12.05
N HIS A 115 -10.49 17.28 12.50
CA HIS A 115 -9.69 18.41 12.99
C HIS A 115 -8.59 18.88 12.03
N ASN A 116 -8.16 18.03 11.10
CA ASN A 116 -7.21 18.41 10.07
C ASN A 116 -7.90 18.79 8.76
N PRO A 117 -7.20 19.50 7.85
CA PRO A 117 -7.73 19.81 6.55
C PRO A 117 -8.23 18.56 5.82
N THR A 118 -9.34 18.69 5.10
CA THR A 118 -9.90 17.56 4.35
C THR A 118 -8.89 17.07 3.32
N ILE A 119 -8.43 15.83 3.47
CA ILE A 119 -7.41 15.22 2.60
C ILE A 119 -7.84 15.30 1.13
N GLY A 120 -6.95 15.80 0.27
CA GLY A 120 -7.20 16.06 -1.15
C GLY A 120 -7.83 17.43 -1.46
N PHE A 121 -8.14 18.23 -0.45
CA PHE A 121 -8.73 19.57 -0.56
C PHE A 121 -7.99 20.59 0.30
N GLU A 122 -6.73 20.32 0.64
CA GLU A 122 -5.92 21.11 1.58
C GLU A 122 -5.72 22.56 1.10
N ASN A 123 -5.80 22.78 -0.21
CA ASN A 123 -5.67 24.10 -0.84
C ASN A 123 -6.93 24.98 -0.73
N LEU A 124 -8.07 24.42 -0.30
CA LEU A 124 -9.32 25.17 -0.16
C LEU A 124 -9.42 25.85 1.20
N SER A 125 -10.32 26.81 1.35
CA SER A 125 -10.55 27.45 2.64
C SER A 125 -11.20 26.47 3.64
N PRO A 126 -11.03 26.66 4.97
CA PRO A 126 -11.65 25.81 5.98
C PRO A 126 -13.19 25.74 5.90
N VAL A 127 -13.84 26.75 5.32
CA VAL A 127 -15.30 26.78 5.12
C VAL A 127 -15.69 25.84 3.98
N GLU A 128 -14.97 25.90 2.87
CA GLU A 128 -15.18 25.03 1.70
C GLU A 128 -14.90 23.56 2.04
N GLN A 129 -13.82 23.31 2.78
CA GLN A 129 -13.46 21.97 3.26
C GLN A 129 -14.56 21.34 4.13
N ARG A 130 -15.17 22.12 5.04
CA ARG A 130 -16.33 21.66 5.84
C ARG A 130 -17.56 21.37 5.00
N ALA A 131 -17.85 22.22 4.01
CA ALA A 131 -18.96 22.00 3.09
C ALA A 131 -18.77 20.72 2.27
N ILE A 132 -17.54 20.42 1.86
CA ILE A 132 -17.16 19.17 1.19
C ILE A 132 -17.39 17.96 2.09
N LEU A 133 -16.90 18.00 3.35
CA LEU A 133 -17.11 16.91 4.30
C LEU A 133 -18.60 16.63 4.54
N GLU A 134 -19.42 17.67 4.65
CA GLU A 134 -20.86 17.49 4.85
C GLU A 134 -21.54 16.85 3.63
N LYS A 135 -21.15 17.26 2.41
CA LYS A 135 -21.61 16.61 1.17
C LYS A 135 -21.20 15.13 1.11
N LEU A 136 -19.93 14.84 1.40
CA LEU A 136 -19.43 13.45 1.43
C LEU A 136 -20.19 12.60 2.45
N ARG A 137 -20.46 13.14 3.64
CA ARG A 137 -21.24 12.45 4.69
C ARG A 137 -22.66 12.13 4.23
N GLN A 138 -23.24 12.97 3.38
CA GLN A 138 -24.57 12.76 2.80
C GLN A 138 -24.55 11.88 1.54
N GLY A 139 -23.38 11.37 1.14
CA GLY A 139 -23.21 10.58 -0.08
C GLY A 139 -23.39 11.39 -1.37
N GLN A 140 -23.24 12.72 -1.30
CA GLN A 140 -23.34 13.60 -2.46
C GLN A 140 -22.00 13.72 -3.19
N ASN A 141 -22.06 13.89 -4.51
CA ASN A 141 -20.87 14.17 -5.30
C ASN A 141 -20.26 15.52 -4.91
N VAL A 142 -18.94 15.53 -4.86
CA VAL A 142 -18.14 16.74 -4.67
C VAL A 142 -17.53 17.11 -6.01
N GLU A 143 -17.96 18.24 -6.56
CA GLU A 143 -17.35 18.84 -7.75
C GLU A 143 -16.35 19.90 -7.30
N ILE A 144 -15.09 19.71 -7.66
CA ILE A 144 -14.04 20.73 -7.52
C ILE A 144 -14.04 21.53 -8.81
N LYS A 145 -14.29 22.84 -8.73
CA LYS A 145 -14.22 23.74 -9.88
C LYS A 145 -12.79 24.22 -10.12
#